data_AF-A0A7Y5XST8-F1
#
_entry.id   AF-A0A7Y5XST8-F1
#
_cell.length_a   1.000
_cell.length_b   1.000
_cell.length_c   1.000
_cell.angle_alpha   90.00
_cell.angle_beta   90.00
_cell.angle_gamma   90.00
#
_symmetry.space_group_name_H-M   'P 1'
#
loop_
_entity.id
_entity.type
_entity.pdbx_description
1 polymer ?
#
loop_
_entity_poly.entity_id
_entity_poly.type
_entity_poly.pdbx_seq_one_letter_code
_entity_poly.pdbx_strand_id
1 'polypeptide(L)'
;MSSDQVALEHATKEILLKWFLGEKISGRLMFRDVDFERYPDLLPLFMQRIPVRGEHLDRGTVNDVNDEPKAERETRNVFAGHTLIRPQIDSAELLKFVWESGANVVRPSDDLKFDPLPGKLYTPNDLNTGWDEGSVFDRAMEERHKKTFDNQIFEHYRESRTDVRAAERRQPYDSSLMQGLHDAEMSRELYRHIDEAKKNGRKVVGFMGGHAVRRDSEDFLKTALLARELTRNGDLVITGGGPGIMEAANLGAYFAKYSEDDLRAAVGMLTVSPEYKPVDGYISTAMSVRKEFPDSSENYSAPTWKYGHEPPNQFATGIAKFFSNAQRENLLLKVCDDLVIAPGAAGTFQEVFQRATRTYYGEEPNKAARFLFMGKEFWNKKENRQIVRGLRDLLSRKKEGDLSHNVIVVDQPEDAKAVLERPRDERPPQKWFSRGATRRFATRALTAFKAATRHDIHATSAPAPAGPLADTADLPPREECHVVTQQMIDRLVEEEQALLLTRATALAPVGQTPPSWKDGPRVSGRPRGQAPR
;
A
#
# COMPACT_ATOMS: atom_id res chain seq x y z
N MET A 1 -33.17 6.84 18.81
CA MET A 1 -32.43 5.64 18.37
C MET A 1 -32.96 5.25 17.00
N SER A 2 -32.10 4.87 16.05
CA SER A 2 -32.58 4.33 14.76
C SER A 2 -33.27 2.98 14.98
N SER A 3 -34.11 2.54 14.03
CA SER A 3 -34.75 1.21 14.08
C SER A 3 -33.74 0.07 14.29
N ASP A 4 -32.55 0.20 13.70
CA ASP A 4 -31.50 -0.80 13.77
C ASP A 4 -30.83 -0.85 15.15
N GLN A 5 -30.69 0.31 15.81
CA GLN A 5 -30.19 0.37 17.20
C GLN A 5 -31.17 -0.28 18.17
N VAL A 6 -32.47 -0.08 17.98
CA VAL A 6 -33.51 -0.71 18.83
C VAL A 6 -33.54 -2.22 18.63
N ALA A 7 -33.40 -2.69 17.39
CA ALA A 7 -33.29 -4.11 17.08
C ALA A 7 -32.03 -4.75 17.68
N LEU A 8 -30.90 -4.06 17.63
CA LEU A 8 -29.63 -4.51 18.23
C LEU A 8 -29.69 -4.54 19.76
N GLU A 9 -30.33 -3.56 20.40
CA GLU A 9 -30.55 -3.57 21.86
C GLU A 9 -31.50 -4.69 22.27
N HIS A 10 -32.58 -4.93 21.53
CA HIS A 10 -33.50 -6.04 21.81
C HIS A 10 -32.81 -7.40 21.65
N ALA A 11 -32.00 -7.57 20.61
CA ALA A 11 -31.21 -8.78 20.39
C ALA A 11 -30.14 -8.97 21.50
N THR A 12 -29.44 -7.91 21.90
CA THR A 12 -28.49 -7.93 23.01
C THR A 12 -29.18 -8.32 24.31
N LYS A 13 -30.34 -7.72 24.62
CA LYS A 13 -31.15 -8.04 25.80
C LYS A 13 -31.62 -9.50 25.80
N GLU A 14 -32.14 -9.99 24.68
CA GLU A 14 -32.53 -11.40 24.54
C GLU A 14 -31.37 -12.37 24.71
N ILE A 15 -30.21 -12.07 24.10
CA ILE A 15 -29.01 -12.91 24.23
C ILE A 15 -28.55 -12.92 25.69
N LEU A 16 -28.49 -11.76 26.36
CA LEU A 16 -28.13 -11.65 27.77
C LEU A 16 -29.13 -12.39 28.68
N LEU A 17 -30.43 -12.38 28.36
CA LEU A 17 -31.48 -13.10 29.09
C LEU A 17 -31.39 -14.62 28.91
N LYS A 18 -31.30 -15.12 27.67
CA LYS A 18 -31.15 -16.55 27.37
C LYS A 18 -29.87 -17.09 28.01
N TRP A 19 -28.78 -16.33 27.91
CA TRP A 19 -27.52 -16.60 28.57
C TRP A 19 -27.67 -16.68 30.09
N PHE A 20 -28.36 -15.71 30.71
CA PHE A 20 -28.61 -15.67 32.14
C PHE A 20 -29.42 -16.89 32.63
N LEU A 21 -30.42 -17.32 31.88
CA LEU A 21 -31.24 -18.48 32.22
C LEU A 21 -30.48 -19.82 32.14
N GLY A 22 -29.18 -19.80 31.79
CA GLY A 22 -28.38 -21.01 31.62
C GLY A 22 -28.74 -21.77 30.35
N GLU A 23 -29.45 -21.12 29.42
CA GLU A 23 -29.71 -21.70 28.11
C GLU A 23 -28.38 -21.83 27.36
N LYS A 24 -28.19 -22.98 26.72
CA LYS A 24 -26.96 -23.28 26.02
C LYS A 24 -26.85 -22.40 24.78
N ILE A 25 -26.12 -21.30 24.89
CA ILE A 25 -25.74 -20.50 23.74
C ILE A 25 -24.60 -21.21 23.03
N SER A 26 -24.85 -21.64 21.79
CA SER A 26 -23.82 -22.28 20.98
C SER A 26 -22.81 -21.22 20.50
N GLY A 27 -21.54 -21.34 20.90
CA GLY A 27 -20.43 -20.54 20.40
C GLY A 27 -19.75 -19.65 21.45
N ARG A 28 -18.58 -19.09 21.12
CA ARG A 28 -17.95 -18.02 21.91
C ARG A 28 -18.48 -16.68 21.37
N LEU A 29 -19.13 -15.89 22.21
CA LEU A 29 -19.59 -14.55 21.82
C LEU A 29 -18.60 -13.46 22.26
N MET A 30 -18.46 -12.44 21.42
CA MET A 30 -17.76 -11.20 21.72
C MET A 30 -18.79 -10.09 21.78
N PHE A 31 -18.88 -9.42 22.93
CA PHE A 31 -19.79 -8.30 23.11
C PHE A 31 -19.00 -6.98 23.11
N ARG A 32 -19.56 -5.94 22.48
CA ARG A 32 -18.97 -4.61 22.34
C ARG A 32 -19.88 -3.59 23.01
N ASP A 33 -19.30 -2.66 23.77
CA ASP A 33 -20.02 -1.51 24.35
C ASP A 33 -21.28 -1.88 25.14
N VAL A 34 -21.22 -2.98 25.89
CA VAL A 34 -22.34 -3.43 26.70
C VAL A 34 -22.45 -2.56 27.94
N ASP A 35 -23.55 -1.82 28.02
CA ASP A 35 -23.97 -1.10 29.20
C ASP A 35 -24.91 -1.99 30.02
N PHE A 36 -24.38 -2.55 31.11
CA PHE A 36 -25.17 -3.42 31.98
C PHE A 36 -26.15 -2.63 32.84
N GLU A 37 -25.92 -1.33 33.05
CA GLU A 37 -26.76 -0.46 33.86
C GLU A 37 -28.03 -0.03 33.12
N ARG A 38 -28.02 -0.08 31.78
CA ARG A 38 -29.23 -0.02 30.94
C ARG A 38 -30.22 -1.16 31.15
N TYR A 39 -29.83 -2.21 31.86
CA TYR A 39 -30.69 -3.35 32.16
C TYR A 39 -30.92 -3.49 33.68
N PRO A 40 -31.52 -2.47 34.34
CA PRO A 40 -31.68 -2.44 35.79
C PRO A 40 -32.55 -3.58 36.31
N ASP A 41 -33.47 -4.11 35.51
CA ASP A 41 -34.30 -5.27 35.88
C ASP A 41 -33.48 -6.58 35.92
N LEU A 42 -32.39 -6.65 35.15
CA LEU A 42 -31.50 -7.81 35.11
C LEU A 42 -30.40 -7.71 36.17
N LEU A 43 -30.08 -6.50 36.65
CA LEU A 43 -29.00 -6.25 37.60
C LEU A 43 -29.19 -6.99 38.96
N PRO A 44 -30.36 -6.95 39.63
CA PRO A 44 -30.60 -7.74 40.83
C PRO A 44 -30.49 -9.26 40.59
N LEU A 45 -30.91 -9.71 39.41
CA LEU A 45 -30.82 -11.11 39.01
C LEU A 45 -29.35 -11.55 38.77
N PHE A 46 -28.52 -10.69 38.18
CA PHE A 46 -27.07 -10.90 38.08
C PHE A 46 -26.41 -10.95 39.46
N MET A 47 -26.79 -10.04 40.37
CA MET A 47 -26.22 -9.93 41.71
C MET A 47 -26.59 -11.10 42.63
N GLN A 48 -27.78 -11.71 42.48
CA GLN A 48 -28.22 -12.88 43.27
C GLN A 48 -27.37 -14.15 43.06
N ARG A 49 -26.58 -14.22 41.97
CA ARG A 49 -25.65 -15.32 41.70
C ARG A 49 -24.21 -15.04 42.14
N ILE A 50 -23.90 -13.85 42.66
CA ILE A 50 -22.62 -13.58 43.31
C ILE A 50 -22.62 -14.35 44.63
N PRO A 51 -21.70 -15.29 44.85
CA PRO A 51 -21.55 -15.89 46.17
C PRO A 51 -21.15 -14.78 47.13
N VAL A 52 -22.06 -14.38 48.03
CA VAL A 52 -21.76 -13.44 49.10
C VAL A 52 -20.79 -14.13 50.06
N ARG A 53 -19.48 -13.90 49.91
CA ARG A 53 -18.49 -14.43 50.86
C ARG A 53 -18.49 -13.59 52.14
N GLY A 54 -19.18 -14.08 53.15
CA GLY A 54 -18.72 -13.95 54.54
C GLY A 54 -18.04 -15.25 54.93
N GLU A 55 -16.71 -15.29 54.85
CA GLU A 55 -15.80 -16.00 55.77
C GLU A 55 -14.38 -16.04 55.17
N HIS A 56 -13.40 -15.78 56.05
CA HIS A 56 -11.98 -15.71 55.74
C HIS A 56 -11.50 -16.97 55.00
N LEU A 57 -10.95 -16.81 53.79
CA LEU A 57 -10.05 -17.80 53.22
C LEU A 57 -8.63 -17.35 53.42
N ASP A 58 -8.05 -17.93 54.48
CA ASP A 58 -6.62 -17.96 54.70
C ASP A 58 -5.92 -18.52 53.47
N ARG A 59 -4.67 -18.10 53.23
CA ARG A 59 -3.86 -18.53 52.08
C ARG A 59 -3.49 -20.01 52.23
N GLY A 60 -4.41 -20.90 51.91
CA GLY A 60 -4.23 -22.34 51.84
C GLY A 60 -4.33 -22.82 50.40
N THR A 61 -3.31 -23.53 49.94
CA THR A 61 -3.27 -24.28 48.67
C THR A 61 -4.56 -25.10 48.47
N VAL A 62 -5.38 -24.72 47.49
CA VAL A 62 -6.55 -25.50 47.07
C VAL A 62 -6.07 -26.67 46.23
N ASN A 63 -5.83 -27.80 46.90
CA ASN A 63 -5.76 -29.13 46.30
C ASN A 63 -6.97 -29.93 46.79
N ASP A 64 -8.15 -29.69 46.22
CA ASP A 64 -9.12 -30.72 45.82
C ASP A 64 -10.33 -30.02 45.16
N VAL A 65 -10.72 -30.47 43.97
CA VAL A 65 -11.72 -29.80 43.10
C VAL A 65 -13.04 -30.60 43.04
N ASN A 66 -13.31 -31.48 44.01
CA ASN A 66 -14.37 -32.49 43.85
C ASN A 66 -15.59 -32.38 44.78
N ASP A 67 -15.66 -31.42 45.70
CA ASP A 67 -16.80 -31.26 46.64
C ASP A 67 -17.53 -29.91 46.54
N GLU A 68 -17.50 -29.26 45.37
CA GLU A 68 -18.37 -28.09 45.11
C GLU A 68 -19.73 -28.56 44.54
N PRO A 69 -20.89 -28.14 45.10
CA PRO A 69 -22.20 -28.44 44.55
C PRO A 69 -22.26 -28.09 43.06
N LYS A 70 -22.76 -29.03 42.24
CA LYS A 70 -22.81 -28.89 40.77
C LYS A 70 -23.40 -27.55 40.30
N ALA A 71 -24.38 -27.01 41.04
CA ALA A 71 -24.99 -25.71 40.78
C ALA A 71 -24.00 -24.53 40.96
N GLU A 72 -23.12 -24.58 41.96
CA GLU A 72 -22.10 -23.54 42.20
C GLU A 72 -21.00 -23.55 41.14
N ARG A 73 -20.61 -24.75 40.69
CA ARG A 73 -19.64 -24.95 39.59
C ARG A 73 -20.18 -24.51 38.22
N GLU A 74 -21.50 -24.65 38.00
CA GLU A 74 -22.20 -24.17 36.80
C GLU A 74 -22.36 -22.63 36.80
N THR A 75 -22.55 -21.99 37.97
CA THR A 75 -22.56 -20.52 38.08
C THR A 75 -21.20 -19.84 37.98
N ARG A 76 -20.08 -20.53 38.28
CA ARG A 76 -18.74 -19.91 38.17
C ARG A 76 -18.18 -19.81 36.76
N ASN A 77 -18.83 -20.40 35.76
CA ASN A 77 -18.32 -20.44 34.39
C ASN A 77 -19.31 -19.90 33.36
N VAL A 78 -20.30 -19.10 33.76
CA VAL A 78 -21.34 -18.63 32.83
C VAL A 78 -20.72 -17.84 31.66
N PHE A 79 -19.69 -17.02 31.93
CA PHE A 79 -18.98 -16.24 30.93
C PHE A 79 -17.71 -16.91 30.43
N ALA A 80 -17.42 -18.15 30.83
CA ALA A 80 -16.21 -18.85 30.41
C ALA A 80 -16.08 -18.87 28.88
N GLY A 81 -14.99 -18.33 28.35
CA GLY A 81 -14.72 -18.24 26.92
C GLY A 81 -15.38 -17.07 26.18
N HIS A 82 -16.12 -16.20 26.88
CA HIS A 82 -16.68 -14.96 26.33
C HIS A 82 -15.72 -13.79 26.54
N THR A 83 -15.73 -12.83 25.61
CA THR A 83 -14.91 -11.61 25.72
C THR A 83 -15.81 -10.37 25.67
N LEU A 84 -15.70 -9.51 26.67
CA LEU A 84 -16.36 -8.21 26.72
C LEU A 84 -15.33 -7.12 26.42
N ILE A 85 -15.56 -6.35 25.36
CA ILE A 85 -14.69 -5.23 24.99
C ILE A 85 -15.44 -3.93 25.28
N ARG A 86 -14.83 -3.05 26.08
CA ARG A 86 -15.43 -1.80 26.58
C ARG A 86 -16.78 -1.98 27.32
N PRO A 87 -16.91 -2.92 28.27
CA PRO A 87 -18.14 -2.98 29.04
C PRO A 87 -18.28 -1.72 29.91
N GLN A 88 -19.42 -1.04 29.80
CA GLN A 88 -19.81 0.05 30.69
C GLN A 88 -20.43 -0.60 31.94
N ILE A 89 -19.61 -0.76 32.98
CA ILE A 89 -20.01 -1.32 34.28
C ILE A 89 -19.32 -0.48 35.35
N ASP A 90 -20.08 0.37 36.05
CA ASP A 90 -19.53 1.22 37.11
C ASP A 90 -19.55 0.53 38.47
N SER A 91 -20.42 -0.48 38.66
CA SER A 91 -20.42 -1.33 39.86
C SER A 91 -19.18 -2.25 39.92
N ALA A 92 -18.38 -2.07 40.97
CA ALA A 92 -17.22 -2.91 41.26
C ALA A 92 -17.61 -4.37 41.52
N GLU A 93 -18.77 -4.59 42.15
CA GLU A 93 -19.33 -5.91 42.44
C GLU A 93 -19.76 -6.62 41.16
N LEU A 94 -20.40 -5.91 40.22
CA LEU A 94 -20.79 -6.46 38.94
C LEU A 94 -19.57 -6.80 38.08
N LEU A 95 -18.56 -5.91 38.06
CA LEU A 95 -17.31 -6.19 37.35
C LEU A 95 -16.61 -7.43 37.92
N LYS A 96 -16.53 -7.53 39.25
CA LYS A 96 -15.96 -8.68 39.95
C LYS A 96 -16.72 -9.96 39.59
N PHE A 97 -18.06 -9.92 39.60
CA PHE A 97 -18.88 -11.07 39.20
C PHE A 97 -18.62 -11.52 37.77
N VAL A 98 -18.61 -10.57 36.82
CA VAL A 98 -18.36 -10.84 35.41
C VAL A 98 -17.00 -11.54 35.23
N TRP A 99 -15.98 -11.07 35.94
CA TRP A 99 -14.66 -11.68 35.92
C TRP A 99 -14.64 -13.06 36.59
N GLU A 100 -15.17 -13.20 37.81
CA GLU A 100 -15.22 -14.48 38.56
C GLU A 100 -16.07 -15.55 37.85
N SER A 101 -17.00 -15.14 36.98
CA SER A 101 -17.82 -16.00 36.13
C SER A 101 -17.11 -16.47 34.86
N GLY A 102 -15.83 -16.13 34.68
CA GLY A 102 -14.97 -16.62 33.59
C GLY A 102 -14.88 -15.74 32.34
N ALA A 103 -15.41 -14.51 32.38
CA ALA A 103 -15.32 -13.57 31.25
C ALA A 103 -13.89 -13.07 31.07
N ASN A 104 -13.46 -12.92 29.82
CA ASN A 104 -12.33 -12.05 29.49
C ASN A 104 -12.85 -10.62 29.35
N VAL A 105 -12.51 -9.75 30.30
CA VAL A 105 -12.88 -8.33 30.24
C VAL A 105 -11.70 -7.53 29.70
N VAL A 106 -11.94 -6.85 28.59
CA VAL A 106 -10.99 -5.94 27.95
C VAL A 106 -11.54 -4.53 28.10
N ARG A 107 -11.02 -3.81 29.09
CA ARG A 107 -11.31 -2.40 29.33
C ARG A 107 -10.12 -1.59 28.86
N PRO A 108 -10.26 -0.79 27.80
CA PRO A 108 -9.25 0.16 27.45
C PRO A 108 -9.10 1.20 28.56
N SER A 109 -7.88 1.70 28.72
CA SER A 109 -7.57 2.76 29.65
C SER A 109 -8.29 4.06 29.29
N ASP A 110 -8.66 4.85 30.30
CA ASP A 110 -9.37 6.12 30.12
C ASP A 110 -8.58 7.16 29.31
N ASP A 111 -7.26 6.99 29.20
CA ASP A 111 -6.38 7.84 28.41
C ASP A 111 -6.27 7.44 26.93
N LEU A 112 -6.91 6.35 26.49
CA LEU A 112 -6.92 5.90 25.10
C LEU A 112 -7.51 6.98 24.18
N LYS A 113 -6.76 7.35 23.14
CA LYS A 113 -7.12 8.44 22.21
C LYS A 113 -7.87 8.01 20.96
N PHE A 114 -8.15 6.72 20.81
CA PHE A 114 -8.81 6.17 19.63
C PHE A 114 -9.83 5.10 20.03
N ASP A 115 -10.84 4.89 19.18
CA ASP A 115 -11.75 3.75 19.33
C ASP A 115 -11.07 2.49 18.78
N PRO A 116 -10.86 1.41 19.56
CA PRO A 116 -10.28 0.17 19.06
C PRO A 116 -11.22 -0.60 18.10
N LEU A 117 -12.49 -0.25 18.01
CA LEU A 117 -13.53 -0.91 17.21
C LEU A 117 -14.44 0.13 16.54
N PRO A 118 -13.91 1.00 15.66
CA PRO A 118 -14.66 2.14 15.11
C PRO A 118 -15.87 1.75 14.24
N GLY A 119 -15.97 0.48 13.80
CA GLY A 119 -17.13 -0.05 13.08
C GLY A 119 -17.36 0.53 11.67
N LYS A 120 -16.44 1.38 11.19
CA LYS A 120 -16.43 1.98 9.86
C LYS A 120 -14.99 2.30 9.45
N LEU A 121 -14.77 2.51 8.15
CA LEU A 121 -13.56 3.19 7.68
C LEU A 121 -13.62 4.69 8.05
N TYR A 122 -12.45 5.28 8.30
CA TYR A 122 -12.36 6.72 8.50
C TYR A 122 -12.61 7.46 7.19
N THR A 123 -13.09 8.69 7.29
CA THR A 123 -13.12 9.67 6.20
C THR A 123 -12.06 10.74 6.44
N PRO A 124 -11.70 11.54 5.42
CA PRO A 124 -10.89 12.74 5.64
C PRO A 124 -11.46 13.65 6.74
N ASN A 125 -12.79 13.73 6.88
CA ASN A 125 -13.43 14.54 7.92
C ASN A 125 -13.23 13.95 9.31
N ASP A 126 -13.34 12.62 9.47
CA ASP A 126 -13.07 11.96 10.75
C ASP A 126 -11.62 12.24 11.19
N LEU A 127 -10.65 12.08 10.29
CA LEU A 127 -9.22 12.29 10.57
C LEU A 127 -8.87 13.75 10.87
N ASN A 128 -9.53 14.70 10.20
CA ASN A 128 -9.32 16.13 10.42
C ASN A 128 -10.20 16.72 11.54
N THR A 129 -10.89 15.90 12.34
CA THR A 129 -11.66 16.41 13.49
C THR A 129 -10.76 17.27 14.39
N GLY A 130 -11.17 18.50 14.69
CA GLY A 130 -10.35 19.48 15.41
C GLY A 130 -9.60 20.48 14.52
N TRP A 131 -9.74 20.37 13.19
CA TRP A 131 -9.28 21.36 12.23
C TRP A 131 -10.12 22.64 12.30
N ASP A 132 -9.45 23.80 12.38
CA ASP A 132 -10.08 25.13 12.41
C ASP A 132 -9.97 25.82 11.04
N GLU A 133 -11.12 26.26 10.50
CA GLU A 133 -11.24 26.90 9.18
C GLU A 133 -10.74 28.35 9.21
N GLY A 134 -9.42 28.52 9.34
CA GLY A 134 -8.71 29.79 9.10
C GLY A 134 -8.21 29.92 7.65
N SER A 135 -7.95 31.16 7.22
CA SER A 135 -7.36 31.43 5.89
C SER A 135 -6.01 30.73 5.70
N VAL A 136 -5.72 30.28 4.47
CA VAL A 136 -4.44 29.61 4.08
C VAL A 136 -3.23 30.55 4.17
N PHE A 137 -3.47 31.87 4.28
CA PHE A 137 -2.44 32.91 4.23
C PHE A 137 -2.04 33.50 5.58
N ASP A 138 -2.59 32.99 6.69
CA ASP A 138 -2.32 33.54 8.00
C ASP A 138 -1.05 32.91 8.61
N ARG A 139 -0.02 33.72 8.92
CA ARG A 139 1.29 33.22 9.41
C ARG A 139 1.25 32.66 10.83
N ALA A 140 0.18 32.90 11.59
CA ALA A 140 -0.03 32.32 12.92
C ALA A 140 -0.53 30.84 12.88
N MET A 141 -0.64 30.24 11.68
CA MET A 141 -1.32 28.96 11.41
C MET A 141 -0.46 27.70 11.43
N GLU A 142 0.86 27.79 11.67
CA GLU A 142 1.65 26.59 11.94
C GLU A 142 1.02 25.89 13.15
N GLU A 143 0.70 24.60 13.03
CA GLU A 143 0.13 23.71 14.06
C GLU A 143 -1.40 23.43 14.01
N ARG A 144 -2.13 23.78 12.94
CA ARG A 144 -3.54 23.33 12.83
C ARG A 144 -3.67 21.82 12.74
N HIS A 145 -2.85 21.20 11.90
CA HIS A 145 -2.79 19.74 11.78
C HIS A 145 -2.53 19.09 13.14
N LYS A 146 -1.80 19.75 14.08
CA LYS A 146 -1.55 19.18 15.40
C LYS A 146 -2.80 18.96 16.24
N LYS A 147 -3.84 19.76 16.02
CA LYS A 147 -5.13 19.64 16.71
C LYS A 147 -6.01 18.53 16.14
N THR A 148 -5.69 18.02 14.95
CA THR A 148 -6.51 16.99 14.30
C THR A 148 -6.47 15.68 15.08
N PHE A 149 -7.58 14.94 15.07
CA PHE A 149 -7.68 13.58 15.59
C PHE A 149 -6.53 12.70 15.09
N ASP A 150 -6.19 12.84 13.80
CA ASP A 150 -5.10 12.10 13.19
C ASP A 150 -3.74 12.34 13.85
N ASN A 151 -3.39 13.62 14.05
CA ASN A 151 -2.12 13.97 14.67
C ASN A 151 -2.10 13.64 16.16
N GLN A 152 -3.23 13.78 16.87
CA GLN A 152 -3.32 13.40 18.27
C GLN A 152 -3.03 11.92 18.48
N ILE A 153 -3.56 11.04 17.62
CA ILE A 153 -3.23 9.61 17.66
C ILE A 153 -1.77 9.37 17.28
N PHE A 154 -1.26 10.05 16.26
CA PHE A 154 0.14 9.92 15.88
C PHE A 154 1.09 10.25 17.04
N GLU A 155 0.83 11.36 17.74
CA GLU A 155 1.64 11.78 18.89
C GLU A 155 1.56 10.77 20.03
N HIS A 156 0.35 10.31 20.39
CA HIS A 156 0.16 9.25 21.37
C HIS A 156 0.91 7.95 20.99
N TYR A 157 0.81 7.54 19.72
CA TYR A 157 1.51 6.38 19.19
C TYR A 157 3.04 6.57 19.24
N ARG A 158 3.55 7.74 18.88
CA ARG A 158 4.99 8.05 18.88
C ARG A 158 5.57 8.04 20.29
N GLU A 159 4.90 8.70 21.23
CA GLU A 159 5.30 8.75 22.65
C GLU A 159 5.35 7.35 23.27
N SER A 160 4.42 6.47 22.89
CA SER A 160 4.39 5.07 23.36
C SER A 160 5.57 4.21 22.89
N ARG A 161 6.40 4.68 21.94
CA ARG A 161 7.52 3.93 21.33
C ARG A 161 8.91 4.50 21.60
N THR A 162 9.04 5.77 21.97
CA THR A 162 10.34 6.46 22.06
C THR A 162 11.23 6.07 23.24
N ASP A 163 10.71 5.32 24.21
CA ASP A 163 11.51 4.84 25.34
C ASP A 163 11.50 3.32 25.35
N VAL A 164 12.43 2.63 24.69
CA VAL A 164 12.38 1.15 24.58
C VAL A 164 12.47 0.46 25.96
N ARG A 165 13.16 1.07 26.93
CA ARG A 165 13.31 0.55 28.31
C ARG A 165 12.14 0.91 29.22
N ALA A 166 11.46 2.03 28.96
CA ALA A 166 10.19 2.29 29.61
C ALA A 166 9.01 1.69 28.85
N ALA A 167 9.05 1.43 27.54
CA ALA A 167 7.95 0.85 26.74
C ALA A 167 7.66 -0.59 27.17
N GLU A 168 8.68 -1.36 27.56
CA GLU A 168 8.49 -2.64 28.25
C GLU A 168 7.86 -2.50 29.65
N ARG A 169 7.87 -1.29 30.26
CA ARG A 169 7.27 -0.98 31.58
C ARG A 169 6.06 -0.03 31.54
N ARG A 170 5.78 0.61 30.39
CA ARG A 170 4.87 1.76 30.17
C ARG A 170 3.99 1.60 28.94
N GLN A 171 4.20 0.61 28.07
CA GLN A 171 3.05 0.17 27.28
C GLN A 171 2.22 -0.69 28.24
N PRO A 172 1.12 -0.18 28.81
CA PRO A 172 0.16 -1.08 29.39
C PRO A 172 -0.17 -2.10 28.29
N TYR A 173 -0.16 -3.38 28.62
CA TYR A 173 -0.54 -4.51 27.75
C TYR A 173 -1.77 -4.18 26.89
N ASP A 174 -2.65 -3.37 27.45
CA ASP A 174 -3.82 -2.76 26.85
C ASP A 174 -3.57 -1.98 25.54
N SER A 175 -2.56 -1.08 25.45
CA SER A 175 -2.39 -0.23 24.24
C SER A 175 -2.03 -1.04 22.99
N SER A 176 -1.11 -2.01 23.10
CA SER A 176 -0.77 -2.90 21.97
C SER A 176 -1.95 -3.81 21.59
N LEU A 177 -2.73 -4.28 22.57
CA LEU A 177 -3.97 -5.03 22.33
C LEU A 177 -5.01 -4.17 21.61
N MET A 178 -5.22 -2.93 22.05
CA MET A 178 -6.16 -1.97 21.44
C MET A 178 -5.75 -1.62 20.01
N GLN A 179 -4.47 -1.40 19.75
CA GLN A 179 -3.96 -1.18 18.39
C GLN A 179 -4.18 -2.41 17.50
N GLY A 180 -3.98 -3.61 18.05
CA GLY A 180 -4.25 -4.87 17.34
C GLY A 180 -5.74 -5.08 17.02
N LEU A 181 -6.63 -4.77 17.96
CA LEU A 181 -8.09 -4.80 17.76
C LEU A 181 -8.50 -3.77 16.69
N HIS A 182 -7.95 -2.57 16.75
CA HIS A 182 -8.17 -1.52 15.77
C HIS A 182 -7.76 -1.95 14.36
N ASP A 183 -6.54 -2.45 14.20
CA ASP A 183 -6.04 -2.88 12.90
C ASP A 183 -6.83 -4.09 12.34
N ALA A 184 -7.29 -4.99 13.22
CA ALA A 184 -8.18 -6.08 12.84
C ALA A 184 -9.54 -5.57 12.35
N GLU A 185 -10.09 -4.56 13.03
CA GLU A 185 -11.34 -3.92 12.61
C GLU A 185 -11.16 -3.18 11.27
N MET A 186 -10.11 -2.37 11.12
CA MET A 186 -9.79 -1.71 9.84
C MET A 186 -9.65 -2.70 8.69
N SER A 187 -9.02 -3.85 8.95
CA SER A 187 -8.93 -4.93 7.98
C SER A 187 -10.32 -5.45 7.59
N ARG A 188 -11.17 -5.74 8.58
CA ARG A 188 -12.53 -6.24 8.38
C ARG A 188 -13.40 -5.26 7.58
N GLU A 189 -13.35 -3.98 7.96
CA GLU A 189 -14.07 -2.90 7.30
C GLU A 189 -13.65 -2.80 5.83
N LEU A 190 -12.35 -2.73 5.56
CA LEU A 190 -11.84 -2.63 4.20
C LEU A 190 -12.19 -3.86 3.36
N TYR A 191 -12.05 -5.08 3.90
CA TYR A 191 -12.45 -6.29 3.19
C TYR A 191 -13.93 -6.27 2.79
N ARG A 192 -14.83 -5.79 3.65
CA ARG A 192 -16.25 -5.73 3.32
C ARG A 192 -16.51 -4.87 2.09
N HIS A 193 -15.94 -3.67 2.05
CA HIS A 193 -16.08 -2.76 0.92
C HIS A 193 -15.48 -3.34 -0.37
N ILE A 194 -14.30 -3.98 -0.26
CA ILE A 194 -13.65 -4.64 -1.39
C ILE A 194 -14.49 -5.82 -1.90
N ASP A 195 -15.00 -6.68 -1.01
CA ASP A 195 -15.78 -7.85 -1.36
C ASP A 195 -17.11 -7.45 -2.01
N GLU A 196 -17.75 -6.39 -1.53
CA GLU A 196 -18.94 -5.80 -2.14
C GLU A 196 -18.63 -5.27 -3.55
N ALA A 197 -17.56 -4.51 -3.72
CA ALA A 197 -17.14 -4.02 -5.03
C ALA A 197 -16.86 -5.17 -6.00
N LYS A 198 -16.15 -6.22 -5.56
CA LYS A 198 -15.86 -7.41 -6.37
C LYS A 198 -17.11 -8.21 -6.73
N LYS A 199 -18.08 -8.34 -5.81
CA LYS A 199 -19.39 -8.95 -6.10
C LYS A 199 -20.15 -8.20 -7.19
N ASN A 200 -19.97 -6.88 -7.25
CA ASN A 200 -20.52 -6.02 -8.28
C ASN A 200 -19.66 -5.98 -9.57
N GLY A 201 -18.72 -6.92 -9.72
CA GLY A 201 -17.90 -7.06 -10.93
C GLY A 201 -16.77 -6.04 -11.07
N ARG A 202 -16.48 -5.26 -10.02
CA ARG A 202 -15.45 -4.22 -10.07
C ARG A 202 -14.07 -4.81 -9.78
N LYS A 203 -13.09 -4.45 -10.61
CA LYS A 203 -11.69 -4.82 -10.43
C LYS A 203 -11.00 -3.82 -9.51
N VAL A 204 -10.17 -4.28 -8.58
CA VAL A 204 -9.42 -3.43 -7.66
C VAL A 204 -8.05 -3.12 -8.22
N VAL A 205 -7.76 -1.85 -8.46
CA VAL A 205 -6.47 -1.38 -9.01
C VAL A 205 -5.71 -0.60 -7.95
N GLY A 206 -4.56 -1.13 -7.55
CA GLY A 206 -3.66 -0.51 -6.57
C GLY A 206 -2.69 0.46 -7.23
N PHE A 207 -2.57 1.67 -6.69
CA PHE A 207 -1.56 2.64 -7.13
C PHE A 207 -0.42 2.75 -6.12
N MET A 208 0.81 2.54 -6.60
CA MET A 208 2.05 2.63 -5.84
C MET A 208 2.97 3.66 -6.48
N GLY A 209 3.73 4.40 -5.67
CA GLY A 209 4.67 5.39 -6.16
C GLY A 209 5.25 6.28 -5.06
N GLY A 210 6.11 7.22 -5.45
CA GLY A 210 6.78 8.12 -4.51
C GLY A 210 5.80 9.05 -3.77
N HIS A 211 5.94 9.12 -2.44
CA HIS A 211 5.21 10.07 -1.59
C HIS A 211 5.66 11.53 -1.81
N ALA A 212 6.88 11.74 -2.30
CA ALA A 212 7.48 13.06 -2.50
C ALA A 212 7.21 13.66 -3.90
N VAL A 213 6.35 13.03 -4.71
CA VAL A 213 5.96 13.60 -6.01
C VAL A 213 5.15 14.87 -5.78
N ARG A 214 5.54 15.95 -6.45
CA ARG A 214 4.89 17.25 -6.32
C ARG A 214 3.57 17.31 -7.10
N ARG A 215 2.60 18.07 -6.60
CA ARG A 215 1.28 18.27 -7.22
C ARG A 215 1.34 19.00 -8.57
N ASP A 216 2.41 19.75 -8.84
CA ASP A 216 2.65 20.45 -10.10
C ASP A 216 3.42 19.60 -11.13
N SER A 217 3.73 18.34 -10.82
CA SER A 217 4.44 17.45 -11.73
C SER A 217 3.53 16.80 -12.76
N GLU A 218 4.11 16.47 -13.93
CA GLU A 218 3.41 15.73 -14.98
C GLU A 218 2.98 14.33 -14.51
N ASP A 219 3.81 13.67 -13.69
CA ASP A 219 3.50 12.34 -13.14
C ASP A 219 2.28 12.36 -12.21
N PHE A 220 2.10 13.44 -11.43
CA PHE A 220 0.91 13.64 -10.60
C PHE A 220 -0.34 13.74 -11.48
N LEU A 221 -0.33 14.62 -12.49
CA LEU A 221 -1.47 14.80 -13.37
C LEU A 221 -1.80 13.53 -14.17
N LYS A 222 -0.80 12.86 -14.76
CA LYS A 222 -0.99 11.59 -15.49
C LYS A 222 -1.60 10.50 -14.62
N THR A 223 -1.15 10.41 -13.36
CA THR A 223 -1.70 9.46 -12.40
C THR A 223 -3.17 9.76 -12.10
N ALA A 224 -3.50 11.03 -11.88
CA ALA A 224 -4.88 11.45 -11.64
C ALA A 224 -5.79 11.18 -12.85
N LEU A 225 -5.32 11.49 -14.07
CA LEU A 225 -6.06 11.20 -15.30
C LEU A 225 -6.33 9.70 -15.48
N LEU A 226 -5.31 8.85 -15.26
CA LEU A 226 -5.47 7.40 -15.33
C LEU A 226 -6.49 6.90 -14.30
N ALA A 227 -6.35 7.28 -13.03
CA ALA A 227 -7.25 6.83 -11.97
C ALA A 227 -8.70 7.29 -12.19
N ARG A 228 -8.89 8.50 -12.74
CA ARG A 228 -10.21 9.01 -13.15
C ARG A 228 -10.86 8.11 -14.20
N GLU A 229 -10.12 7.79 -15.26
CA GLU A 229 -10.63 6.96 -16.35
C GLU A 229 -10.91 5.52 -15.91
N LEU A 230 -10.04 4.92 -15.08
CA LEU A 230 -10.29 3.59 -14.52
C LEU A 230 -11.56 3.56 -13.68
N THR A 231 -11.76 4.58 -12.83
CA THR A 231 -12.96 4.67 -11.98
C THR A 231 -14.23 4.88 -12.80
N ARG A 232 -14.18 5.68 -13.88
CA ARG A 232 -15.30 5.85 -14.82
C ARG A 232 -15.69 4.55 -15.52
N ASN A 233 -14.73 3.66 -15.72
CA ASN A 233 -14.96 2.34 -16.31
C ASN A 233 -15.39 1.26 -15.29
N GLY A 234 -15.62 1.65 -14.03
CA GLY A 234 -16.11 0.74 -12.99
C GLY A 234 -15.02 0.08 -12.14
N ASP A 235 -13.73 0.30 -12.42
CA ASP A 235 -12.67 -0.17 -11.54
C ASP A 235 -12.73 0.56 -10.18
N LEU A 236 -12.24 -0.09 -9.12
CA LEU A 236 -12.09 0.49 -7.80
C LEU A 236 -10.63 0.84 -7.55
N VAL A 237 -10.35 2.11 -7.32
CA VAL A 237 -8.99 2.59 -7.01
C VAL A 237 -8.71 2.47 -5.53
N ILE A 238 -7.55 1.92 -5.19
CA ILE A 238 -7.01 1.88 -3.83
C ILE A 238 -5.54 2.30 -3.80
N THR A 239 -5.13 3.00 -2.75
CA THR A 239 -3.74 3.48 -2.60
C THR A 239 -3.22 3.27 -1.19
N GLY A 240 -1.93 3.56 -1.01
CA GLY A 240 -1.32 3.62 0.31
C GLY A 240 -1.71 4.81 1.19
N GLY A 241 -2.45 5.79 0.68
CA GLY A 241 -3.04 6.88 1.46
C GLY A 241 -2.16 8.07 1.81
N GLY A 242 -0.89 8.09 1.41
CA GLY A 242 -0.01 9.24 1.62
C GLY A 242 -0.11 10.31 0.51
N PRO A 243 0.79 11.30 0.53
CA PRO A 243 0.91 12.33 -0.50
C PRO A 243 1.48 11.79 -1.83
N GLY A 244 1.63 12.67 -2.82
CA GLY A 244 2.26 12.36 -4.10
C GLY A 244 1.40 11.48 -4.99
N ILE A 245 1.96 10.39 -5.53
CA ILE A 245 1.24 9.50 -6.47
C ILE A 245 -0.02 8.90 -5.84
N MET A 246 0.03 8.57 -4.55
CA MET A 246 -1.12 8.04 -3.83
C MET A 246 -2.25 9.07 -3.75
N GLU A 247 -1.94 10.32 -3.43
CA GLU A 247 -2.89 11.42 -3.48
C GLU A 247 -3.44 11.63 -4.90
N ALA A 248 -2.57 11.66 -5.91
CA ALA A 248 -2.98 11.84 -7.31
C ALA A 248 -4.00 10.79 -7.76
N ALA A 249 -3.76 9.52 -7.41
CA ALA A 249 -4.67 8.43 -7.76
C ALA A 249 -6.02 8.55 -7.05
N ASN A 250 -6.04 8.87 -5.73
CA ASN A 250 -7.29 9.11 -5.02
C ASN A 250 -8.03 10.36 -5.55
N LEU A 251 -7.31 11.44 -5.89
CA LEU A 251 -7.87 12.63 -6.54
C LEU A 251 -8.52 12.27 -7.88
N GLY A 252 -7.82 11.54 -8.74
CA GLY A 252 -8.36 11.09 -10.02
C GLY A 252 -9.64 10.29 -9.85
N ALA A 253 -9.63 9.31 -8.93
CA ALA A 253 -10.80 8.50 -8.65
C ALA A 253 -11.98 9.31 -8.08
N TYR A 254 -11.70 10.25 -7.16
CA TYR A 254 -12.69 11.20 -6.65
C TYR A 254 -13.37 11.97 -7.79
N PHE A 255 -12.58 12.41 -8.78
CA PHE A 255 -13.03 13.22 -9.92
C PHE A 255 -13.70 12.44 -11.07
N ALA A 256 -14.01 11.15 -10.90
CA ALA A 256 -14.61 10.34 -11.97
C ALA A 256 -15.94 10.92 -12.52
N LYS A 257 -16.74 11.58 -11.67
CA LYS A 257 -18.01 12.24 -12.04
C LYS A 257 -17.82 13.59 -12.74
N TYR A 258 -16.67 14.23 -12.58
CA TYR A 258 -16.37 15.55 -13.15
C TYR A 258 -15.70 15.44 -14.52
N SER A 259 -15.61 16.55 -15.24
CA SER A 259 -14.90 16.61 -16.53
C SER A 259 -13.38 16.51 -16.34
N GLU A 260 -12.64 16.32 -17.44
CA GLU A 260 -11.18 16.39 -17.38
C GLU A 260 -10.70 17.81 -17.06
N ASP A 261 -11.38 18.83 -17.59
CA ASP A 261 -11.06 20.23 -17.34
C ASP A 261 -11.24 20.59 -15.86
N ASP A 262 -12.27 20.05 -15.21
CA ASP A 262 -12.48 20.20 -13.76
C ASP A 262 -11.33 19.57 -12.96
N LEU A 263 -10.87 18.37 -13.36
CA LEU A 263 -9.72 17.73 -12.72
C LEU A 263 -8.45 18.57 -12.90
N ARG A 264 -8.23 19.14 -14.09
CA ARG A 264 -7.09 20.02 -14.35
C ARG A 264 -7.18 21.31 -13.52
N ALA A 265 -8.37 21.89 -13.38
CA ALA A 265 -8.62 23.04 -12.52
C ALA A 265 -8.33 22.72 -11.05
N ALA A 266 -8.79 21.56 -10.56
CA ALA A 266 -8.52 21.08 -9.21
C ALA A 266 -7.02 20.87 -8.95
N VAL A 267 -6.30 20.23 -9.89
CA VAL A 267 -4.82 20.13 -9.81
C VAL A 267 -4.19 21.52 -9.76
N GLY A 268 -4.69 22.47 -10.56
CA GLY A 268 -4.30 23.88 -10.51
C GLY A 268 -4.43 24.49 -9.11
N MET A 269 -5.56 24.27 -8.42
CA MET A 269 -5.77 24.72 -7.04
C MET A 269 -4.76 24.09 -6.06
N LEU A 270 -4.43 22.82 -6.24
CA LEU A 270 -3.46 22.11 -5.39
C LEU A 270 -2.03 22.64 -5.54
N THR A 271 -1.67 23.23 -6.68
CA THR A 271 -0.31 23.77 -6.92
C THR A 271 0.06 24.94 -5.99
N VAL A 272 -0.91 25.55 -5.30
CA VAL A 272 -0.66 26.53 -4.24
C VAL A 272 0.19 25.95 -3.11
N SER A 273 0.03 24.65 -2.83
CA SER A 273 0.90 23.87 -1.94
C SER A 273 1.42 22.66 -2.70
N PRO A 274 2.48 22.81 -3.51
CA PRO A 274 2.91 21.78 -4.45
C PRO A 274 3.57 20.58 -3.74
N GLU A 275 4.05 20.79 -2.52
CA GLU A 275 4.59 19.75 -1.64
C GLU A 275 3.65 19.49 -0.47
N TYR A 276 3.84 18.35 0.20
CA TYR A 276 3.08 18.00 1.40
C TYR A 276 3.54 18.72 2.66
N LYS A 277 4.67 19.44 2.59
CA LYS A 277 5.16 20.33 3.64
C LYS A 277 5.12 21.78 3.14
N PRO A 278 4.60 22.73 3.95
CA PRO A 278 4.00 22.53 5.26
C PRO A 278 2.65 21.80 5.20
N VAL A 279 2.37 20.93 6.18
CA VAL A 279 1.18 20.06 6.20
C VAL A 279 -0.11 20.86 6.18
N ASP A 280 -0.14 22.01 6.86
CA ASP A 280 -1.34 22.84 6.93
C ASP A 280 -1.74 23.39 5.56
N GLY A 281 -0.78 23.80 4.73
CA GLY A 281 -1.02 24.23 3.34
C GLY A 281 -1.49 23.07 2.45
N TYR A 282 -0.91 21.89 2.64
CA TYR A 282 -1.29 20.66 1.93
C TYR A 282 -2.75 20.27 2.20
N ILE A 283 -3.17 20.26 3.48
CA ILE A 283 -4.56 19.94 3.87
C ILE A 283 -5.51 21.05 3.41
N SER A 284 -5.18 22.33 3.67
CA SER A 284 -6.05 23.46 3.33
C SER A 284 -6.41 23.51 1.84
N THR A 285 -5.42 23.35 0.97
CA THR A 285 -5.63 23.38 -0.50
C THR A 285 -6.52 22.22 -0.96
N ALA A 286 -6.33 21.03 -0.39
CA ALA A 286 -7.18 19.89 -0.72
C ALA A 286 -8.61 20.03 -0.17
N MET A 287 -8.79 20.64 1.01
CA MET A 287 -10.12 20.99 1.52
C MET A 287 -10.83 22.02 0.64
N SER A 288 -10.12 23.02 0.11
CA SER A 288 -10.68 23.96 -0.86
C SER A 288 -11.16 23.27 -2.14
N VAL A 289 -10.39 22.30 -2.65
CA VAL A 289 -10.83 21.48 -3.80
C VAL A 289 -12.10 20.71 -3.47
N ARG A 290 -12.17 20.04 -2.31
CA ARG A 290 -13.37 19.29 -1.89
C ARG A 290 -14.60 20.19 -1.68
N LYS A 291 -14.39 21.44 -1.27
CA LYS A 291 -15.47 22.42 -1.12
C LYS A 291 -16.03 22.85 -2.47
N GLU A 292 -15.16 23.07 -3.45
CA GLU A 292 -15.56 23.43 -4.83
C GLU A 292 -16.19 22.24 -5.56
N PHE A 293 -15.66 21.04 -5.33
CA PHE A 293 -16.08 19.79 -5.99
C PHE A 293 -16.58 18.80 -4.93
N PRO A 294 -17.81 18.92 -4.42
CA PRO A 294 -18.30 18.13 -3.27
C PRO A 294 -18.69 16.68 -3.62
N ASP A 295 -18.98 16.38 -4.89
CA ASP A 295 -19.33 15.03 -5.30
C ASP A 295 -18.09 14.16 -5.44
N SER A 296 -18.20 12.89 -5.07
CA SER A 296 -17.08 11.94 -5.19
C SER A 296 -17.52 10.63 -5.79
N SER A 297 -16.57 9.91 -6.38
CA SER A 297 -16.69 8.47 -6.64
C SER A 297 -15.90 7.65 -5.63
N GLU A 298 -16.43 6.47 -5.33
CA GLU A 298 -15.89 5.56 -4.32
C GLU A 298 -14.45 5.14 -4.62
N ASN A 299 -13.56 5.37 -3.65
CA ASN A 299 -12.16 4.98 -3.69
C ASN A 299 -11.57 4.88 -2.28
N TYR A 300 -10.55 4.04 -2.10
CA TYR A 300 -10.03 3.71 -0.77
C TYR A 300 -8.56 4.06 -0.60
N SER A 301 -8.15 4.19 0.66
CA SER A 301 -6.74 4.30 1.01
C SER A 301 -6.41 3.55 2.29
N ALA A 302 -5.14 3.16 2.43
CA ALA A 302 -4.65 2.43 3.61
C ALA A 302 -3.38 3.07 4.20
N PRO A 303 -3.44 4.26 4.84
CA PRO A 303 -2.28 4.90 5.46
C PRO A 303 -1.88 4.25 6.80
N THR A 304 -0.81 4.74 7.44
CA THR A 304 -0.38 4.27 8.77
C THR A 304 0.12 5.39 9.66
N TRP A 305 -0.13 5.28 10.98
CA TRP A 305 0.47 6.18 11.97
C TRP A 305 1.97 5.93 12.18
N LYS A 306 2.53 4.80 11.71
CA LYS A 306 4.00 4.60 11.67
C LYS A 306 4.70 5.70 10.88
N TYR A 307 4.08 6.14 9.79
CA TYR A 307 4.52 7.24 8.95
C TYR A 307 3.66 8.49 9.17
N GLY A 308 3.18 8.74 10.39
CA GLY A 308 2.26 9.88 10.66
C GLY A 308 2.85 11.27 10.42
N HIS A 309 4.13 11.38 10.07
CA HIS A 309 4.73 12.60 9.54
C HIS A 309 4.38 12.85 8.06
N GLU A 310 3.86 11.84 7.36
CA GLU A 310 3.20 11.96 6.07
C GLU A 310 1.68 12.10 6.31
N PRO A 311 1.06 13.24 5.97
CA PRO A 311 -0.37 13.42 6.17
C PRO A 311 -1.16 12.51 5.24
N PRO A 312 -2.30 11.95 5.70
CA PRO A 312 -3.19 11.21 4.82
C PRO A 312 -3.71 12.11 3.69
N ASN A 313 -3.86 11.56 2.49
CA ASN A 313 -4.51 12.32 1.41
C ASN A 313 -5.99 12.53 1.70
N GLN A 314 -6.53 13.58 1.08
CA GLN A 314 -7.84 14.12 1.42
C GLN A 314 -8.94 13.69 0.46
N PHE A 315 -8.64 12.87 -0.55
CA PHE A 315 -9.55 12.52 -1.65
C PHE A 315 -10.09 11.08 -1.58
N ALA A 316 -9.63 10.28 -0.61
CA ALA A 316 -10.20 8.97 -0.33
C ALA A 316 -11.61 9.08 0.26
N THR A 317 -12.55 8.27 -0.23
CA THR A 317 -13.90 8.20 0.35
C THR A 317 -13.96 7.28 1.57
N GLY A 318 -13.00 6.36 1.70
CA GLY A 318 -12.78 5.55 2.90
C GLY A 318 -11.29 5.29 3.17
N ILE A 319 -10.90 5.35 4.44
CA ILE A 319 -9.51 5.30 4.90
C ILE A 319 -9.37 4.21 5.96
N ALA A 320 -8.64 3.14 5.63
CA ALA A 320 -8.23 2.11 6.58
C ALA A 320 -6.85 2.49 7.16
N LYS A 321 -6.82 3.31 8.21
CA LYS A 321 -5.55 3.78 8.80
C LYS A 321 -5.04 2.77 9.83
N PHE A 322 -3.79 2.31 9.70
CA PHE A 322 -3.25 1.24 10.55
C PHE A 322 -2.16 1.71 11.51
N PHE A 323 -2.04 1.07 12.67
CA PHE A 323 -0.86 1.16 13.53
C PHE A 323 0.29 0.29 13.02
N SER A 324 -0.03 -0.91 12.52
CA SER A 324 0.93 -1.88 11.97
C SER A 324 1.11 -1.71 10.47
N ASN A 325 2.26 -1.16 10.09
CA ASN A 325 2.64 -1.06 8.68
C ASN A 325 2.71 -2.43 7.97
N ALA A 326 3.12 -3.48 8.67
CA ALA A 326 3.21 -4.82 8.08
C ALA A 326 1.83 -5.38 7.71
N GLN A 327 0.82 -5.16 8.57
CA GLN A 327 -0.56 -5.56 8.27
C GLN A 327 -1.12 -4.71 7.11
N ARG A 328 -0.90 -3.39 7.16
CA ARG A 328 -1.27 -2.43 6.11
C ARG A 328 -0.76 -2.85 4.73
N GLU A 329 0.55 -3.05 4.58
CA GLU A 329 1.16 -3.39 3.28
C GLU A 329 0.63 -4.72 2.74
N ASN A 330 0.59 -5.74 3.60
CA ASN A 330 0.12 -7.06 3.20
C ASN A 330 -1.35 -7.04 2.76
N LEU A 331 -2.20 -6.29 3.48
CA LEU A 331 -3.62 -6.19 3.15
C LEU A 331 -3.83 -5.42 1.84
N LEU A 332 -3.21 -4.24 1.70
CA LEU A 332 -3.31 -3.42 0.49
C LEU A 332 -2.95 -4.22 -0.77
N LEU A 333 -1.81 -4.93 -0.75
CA LEU A 333 -1.36 -5.73 -1.88
C LEU A 333 -2.20 -6.99 -2.12
N LYS A 334 -2.85 -7.52 -1.08
CA LYS A 334 -3.71 -8.69 -1.19
C LYS A 334 -5.03 -8.37 -1.89
N VAL A 335 -5.63 -7.21 -1.59
CA VAL A 335 -6.94 -6.85 -2.13
C VAL A 335 -6.90 -6.44 -3.60
N CYS A 336 -5.77 -5.88 -4.06
CA CYS A 336 -5.56 -5.47 -5.44
C CYS A 336 -5.57 -6.66 -6.40
N ASP A 337 -6.21 -6.49 -7.54
CA ASP A 337 -6.14 -7.41 -8.67
C ASP A 337 -4.92 -7.05 -9.55
N ASP A 338 -4.76 -5.78 -9.89
CA ASP A 338 -3.63 -5.24 -10.66
C ASP A 338 -2.95 -4.07 -9.93
N LEU A 339 -1.69 -3.81 -10.28
CA LEU A 339 -0.90 -2.69 -9.74
C LEU A 339 -0.47 -1.73 -10.85
N VAL A 340 -0.70 -0.43 -10.62
CA VAL A 340 -0.08 0.69 -11.32
C VAL A 340 1.07 1.21 -10.47
N ILE A 341 2.26 1.30 -11.06
CA ILE A 341 3.52 1.56 -10.35
C ILE A 341 4.18 2.78 -11.01
N ALA A 342 4.04 3.94 -10.39
CA ALA A 342 4.73 5.15 -10.77
C ALA A 342 6.18 5.17 -10.23
N PRO A 343 7.04 6.08 -10.73
CA PRO A 343 8.38 6.25 -10.18
C PRO A 343 8.38 6.41 -8.65
N GLY A 344 9.33 5.74 -8.01
CA GLY A 344 9.38 5.66 -6.55
C GLY A 344 10.72 5.16 -6.04
N ALA A 345 10.80 4.96 -4.73
CA ALA A 345 12.03 4.57 -4.04
C ALA A 345 11.86 3.21 -3.34
N ALA A 346 12.57 3.00 -2.23
CA ALA A 346 12.63 1.72 -1.51
C ALA A 346 11.26 1.11 -1.19
N GLY A 347 10.30 1.91 -0.71
CA GLY A 347 8.95 1.45 -0.39
C GLY A 347 8.22 0.88 -1.61
N THR A 348 8.23 1.60 -2.73
CA THR A 348 7.61 1.16 -3.99
C THR A 348 8.24 -0.14 -4.49
N PHE A 349 9.57 -0.28 -4.40
CA PHE A 349 10.24 -1.52 -4.81
C PHE A 349 9.86 -2.71 -3.90
N GLN A 350 9.76 -2.49 -2.59
CA GLN A 350 9.30 -3.50 -1.65
C GLN A 350 7.89 -3.99 -1.99
N GLU A 351 6.94 -3.07 -2.25
CA GLU A 351 5.56 -3.38 -2.62
C GLU A 351 5.47 -4.22 -3.91
N VAL A 352 6.27 -3.87 -4.92
CA VAL A 352 6.36 -4.61 -6.19
C VAL A 352 6.74 -6.07 -5.93
N PHE A 353 7.80 -6.33 -5.17
CA PHE A 353 8.27 -7.70 -4.96
C PHE A 353 7.39 -8.48 -3.97
N GLN A 354 6.79 -7.83 -2.96
CA GLN A 354 5.78 -8.46 -2.10
C GLN A 354 4.58 -8.94 -2.92
N ARG A 355 4.08 -8.14 -3.87
CA ARG A 355 3.01 -8.57 -4.78
C ARG A 355 3.48 -9.61 -5.79
N ALA A 356 4.71 -9.52 -6.28
CA ALA A 356 5.29 -10.50 -7.19
C ALA A 356 5.33 -11.90 -6.57
N THR A 357 5.74 -12.01 -5.30
CA THR A 357 5.73 -13.28 -4.57
C THR A 357 4.35 -13.92 -4.53
N ARG A 358 3.31 -13.13 -4.22
CA ARG A 358 1.91 -13.61 -4.24
C ARG A 358 1.47 -14.06 -5.64
N THR A 359 1.86 -13.31 -6.66
CA THR A 359 1.54 -13.64 -8.06
C THR A 359 2.25 -14.91 -8.53
N TYR A 360 3.49 -15.11 -8.09
CA TYR A 360 4.31 -16.26 -8.44
C TYR A 360 3.81 -17.57 -7.80
N TYR A 361 3.42 -17.53 -6.53
CA TYR A 361 2.91 -18.71 -5.81
C TYR A 361 1.38 -18.88 -5.91
N GLY A 362 0.67 -17.94 -6.56
CA GLY A 362 -0.76 -18.03 -6.74
C GLY A 362 -1.17 -19.26 -7.56
N GLU A 363 -2.23 -19.94 -7.11
CA GLU A 363 -2.71 -21.20 -7.69
C GLU A 363 -3.28 -21.02 -9.11
N GLU A 364 -3.83 -19.83 -9.43
CA GLU A 364 -4.50 -19.57 -10.72
C GLU A 364 -3.77 -18.49 -11.55
N PRO A 365 -3.22 -18.83 -12.74
CA PRO A 365 -2.63 -17.86 -13.66
C PRO A 365 -3.59 -16.72 -14.06
N ASN A 366 -4.89 -17.01 -14.19
CA ASN A 366 -5.90 -16.00 -14.55
C ASN A 366 -6.27 -15.05 -13.40
N LYS A 367 -5.79 -15.32 -12.18
CA LYS A 367 -5.86 -14.41 -11.02
C LYS A 367 -4.52 -13.70 -10.76
N ALA A 368 -3.54 -13.90 -11.64
CA ALA A 368 -2.24 -13.24 -11.54
C ALA A 368 -2.36 -11.74 -11.79
N ALA A 369 -1.63 -10.96 -10.99
CA ALA A 369 -1.60 -9.51 -11.09
C ALA A 369 -0.86 -9.04 -12.34
N ARG A 370 -1.35 -7.96 -12.95
CA ARG A 370 -0.56 -7.13 -13.86
C ARG A 370 0.24 -6.10 -13.07
N PHE A 371 1.48 -5.89 -13.48
CA PHE A 371 2.41 -4.91 -12.95
C PHE A 371 2.66 -3.86 -14.03
N LEU A 372 1.96 -2.73 -13.93
CA LEU A 372 2.00 -1.67 -14.93
C LEU A 372 2.89 -0.52 -14.45
N PHE A 373 4.09 -0.45 -15.00
CA PHE A 373 5.08 0.57 -14.67
C PHE A 373 4.85 1.82 -15.53
N MET A 374 4.57 2.95 -14.89
CA MET A 374 4.40 4.27 -15.52
C MET A 374 5.75 5.01 -15.60
N GLY A 375 6.05 5.64 -16.73
CA GLY A 375 7.25 6.46 -16.93
C GLY A 375 8.45 5.65 -17.43
N LYS A 376 8.43 5.29 -18.73
CA LYS A 376 9.48 4.49 -19.39
C LYS A 376 10.87 5.07 -19.21
N GLU A 377 11.03 6.40 -19.16
CA GLU A 377 12.34 7.00 -18.95
C GLU A 377 12.92 6.55 -17.61
N PHE A 378 12.17 6.68 -16.51
CA PHE A 378 12.59 6.27 -15.18
C PHE A 378 12.92 4.78 -15.12
N TRP A 379 12.06 3.92 -15.68
CA TRP A 379 12.23 2.47 -15.62
C TRP A 379 13.26 1.91 -16.60
N ASN A 380 13.67 2.65 -17.62
CA ASN A 380 14.73 2.23 -18.56
C ASN A 380 16.13 2.72 -18.18
N LYS A 381 16.25 3.66 -17.22
CA LYS A 381 17.52 4.09 -16.63
C LYS A 381 18.32 2.89 -16.12
N LYS A 382 19.64 2.97 -16.19
CA LYS A 382 20.57 1.85 -15.90
C LYS A 382 20.35 1.30 -14.48
N GLU A 383 19.99 2.19 -13.57
CA GLU A 383 19.81 2.01 -12.14
C GLU A 383 18.46 1.38 -11.77
N ASN A 384 17.46 1.43 -12.65
CA ASN A 384 16.10 0.94 -12.36
C ASN A 384 15.68 -0.22 -13.25
N ARG A 385 16.25 -0.33 -14.46
CA ARG A 385 15.81 -1.31 -15.47
C ARG A 385 15.98 -2.77 -15.05
N GLN A 386 16.84 -3.04 -14.08
CA GLN A 386 17.02 -4.37 -13.50
C GLN A 386 15.83 -4.79 -12.64
N ILE A 387 15.05 -3.85 -12.10
CA ILE A 387 13.83 -4.14 -11.33
C ILE A 387 12.79 -4.77 -12.26
N VAL A 388 12.47 -4.09 -13.36
CA VAL A 388 11.52 -4.58 -14.37
C VAL A 388 12.00 -5.88 -15.00
N ARG A 389 13.30 -5.99 -15.31
CA ARG A 389 13.89 -7.22 -15.89
C ARG A 389 13.88 -8.39 -14.92
N GLY A 390 14.29 -8.16 -13.67
CA GLY A 390 14.32 -9.17 -12.63
C GLY A 390 12.91 -9.67 -12.31
N LEU A 391 11.91 -8.78 -12.30
CA LEU A 391 10.52 -9.16 -12.14
C LEU A 391 10.02 -10.03 -13.30
N ARG A 392 10.33 -9.67 -14.55
CA ARG A 392 9.99 -10.49 -15.73
C ARG A 392 10.61 -11.88 -15.67
N ASP A 393 11.90 -11.95 -15.35
CA ASP A 393 12.65 -13.20 -15.22
C ASP A 393 12.17 -14.05 -14.04
N LEU A 394 11.77 -13.43 -12.93
CA LEU A 394 11.13 -14.13 -11.83
C LEU A 394 9.81 -14.75 -12.27
N LEU A 395 8.93 -13.96 -12.88
CA LEU A 395 7.59 -14.40 -13.26
C LEU A 395 7.56 -15.38 -14.44
N SER A 396 8.59 -15.42 -15.28
CA SER A 396 8.71 -16.42 -16.36
C SER A 396 9.02 -17.83 -15.85
N ARG A 397 9.50 -17.97 -14.61
CA ARG A 397 9.91 -19.24 -14.02
C ARG A 397 8.79 -19.96 -13.26
N LYS A 398 7.57 -19.41 -13.23
CA LYS A 398 6.42 -20.03 -12.58
C LYS A 398 6.11 -21.37 -13.27
N LYS A 399 5.94 -22.42 -12.47
CA LYS A 399 5.78 -23.80 -12.96
C LYS A 399 4.53 -23.97 -13.85
N GLU A 400 3.46 -23.26 -13.51
CA GLU A 400 2.16 -23.37 -14.18
C GLU A 400 2.02 -22.46 -15.42
N GLY A 401 3.05 -21.67 -15.77
CA GLY A 401 3.08 -20.87 -17.00
C GLY A 401 3.84 -19.54 -16.88
N ASP A 402 4.39 -19.08 -18.00
CA ASP A 402 5.15 -17.83 -18.08
C ASP A 402 4.26 -16.59 -17.88
N LEU A 403 4.47 -15.89 -16.76
CA LEU A 403 3.75 -14.66 -16.41
C LEU A 403 4.54 -13.37 -16.69
N SER A 404 5.69 -13.45 -17.39
CA SER A 404 6.51 -12.26 -17.70
C SER A 404 5.76 -11.20 -18.51
N HIS A 405 4.75 -11.61 -19.28
CA HIS A 405 3.87 -10.74 -20.05
C HIS A 405 2.96 -9.86 -19.19
N ASN A 406 2.82 -10.15 -17.89
CA ASN A 406 2.09 -9.30 -16.94
C ASN A 406 2.91 -8.08 -16.48
N VAL A 407 4.19 -7.99 -16.85
CA VAL A 407 5.06 -6.87 -16.50
C VAL A 407 5.20 -5.92 -17.68
N ILE A 408 4.54 -4.78 -17.59
CA ILE A 408 4.30 -3.86 -18.70
C ILE A 408 4.83 -2.49 -18.34
N VAL A 409 5.45 -1.78 -19.30
CA VAL A 409 5.97 -0.42 -19.08
C VAL A 409 5.35 0.52 -20.12
N VAL A 410 4.70 1.57 -19.64
CA VAL A 410 3.96 2.55 -20.44
C VAL A 410 4.32 3.98 -20.00
N ASP A 411 3.97 4.96 -20.83
CA ASP A 411 4.17 6.39 -20.53
C ASP A 411 2.85 7.13 -20.37
N GLN A 412 1.87 6.80 -21.22
CA GLN A 412 0.64 7.55 -21.35
C GLN A 412 -0.52 6.84 -20.61
N PRO A 413 -1.40 7.59 -19.92
CA PRO A 413 -2.60 7.05 -19.28
C PRO A 413 -3.47 6.20 -20.21
N GLU A 414 -3.57 6.55 -21.49
CA GLU A 414 -4.41 5.85 -22.47
C GLU A 414 -3.86 4.45 -22.78
N ASP A 415 -2.53 4.32 -22.91
CA ASP A 415 -1.88 3.01 -23.05
C ASP A 415 -2.07 2.17 -21.77
N ALA A 416 -1.98 2.82 -20.61
CA ALA A 416 -2.16 2.16 -19.32
C ALA A 416 -3.59 1.60 -19.16
N LYS A 417 -4.59 2.40 -19.51
CA LYS A 417 -6.00 2.03 -19.56
C LYS A 417 -6.23 0.84 -20.50
N ALA A 418 -5.73 0.92 -21.73
CA ALA A 418 -5.88 -0.15 -22.72
C ALA A 418 -5.27 -1.48 -22.25
N VAL A 419 -4.17 -1.45 -21.49
CA VAL A 419 -3.58 -2.65 -20.88
C VAL A 419 -4.51 -3.27 -19.83
N LEU A 420 -5.14 -2.45 -18.99
CA LEU A 420 -5.94 -2.89 -17.85
C LEU A 420 -7.35 -3.36 -18.24
N GLU A 421 -7.90 -2.85 -19.34
CA GLU A 421 -9.19 -3.28 -19.91
C GLU A 421 -9.10 -4.59 -20.68
N ARG A 422 -7.90 -4.92 -21.18
CA ARG A 422 -7.66 -6.13 -21.98
C ARG A 422 -8.05 -7.40 -21.21
N PRO A 423 -8.62 -8.43 -21.86
CA PRO A 423 -8.79 -9.76 -21.27
C PRO A 423 -7.46 -10.36 -20.76
N ARG A 424 -7.51 -11.15 -19.68
CA ARG A 424 -6.31 -11.70 -19.01
C ARG A 424 -5.60 -12.78 -19.81
N ASP A 425 -6.35 -13.52 -20.61
CA ASP A 425 -5.94 -14.65 -21.44
C ASP A 425 -5.31 -14.27 -22.79
N GLU A 426 -5.55 -13.05 -23.26
CA GLU A 426 -4.91 -12.56 -24.48
C GLU A 426 -3.40 -12.33 -24.26
N ARG A 427 -2.60 -12.31 -25.33
CA ARG A 427 -1.20 -11.83 -25.25
C ARG A 427 -1.14 -10.33 -25.51
N PRO A 428 -0.44 -9.56 -24.68
CA PRO A 428 -0.28 -8.12 -24.88
C PRO A 428 0.56 -7.82 -26.15
N PRO A 429 0.22 -6.76 -26.92
CA PRO A 429 0.96 -6.34 -28.12
C PRO A 429 2.46 -6.15 -27.90
N GLN A 430 3.26 -6.56 -28.88
CA GLN A 430 4.73 -6.53 -28.80
C GLN A 430 5.31 -5.12 -28.55
N LYS A 431 4.58 -4.05 -28.94
CA LYS A 431 4.94 -2.65 -28.70
C LYS A 431 5.16 -2.29 -27.23
N TRP A 432 4.55 -3.02 -26.29
CA TRP A 432 4.66 -2.76 -24.85
C TRP A 432 5.84 -3.48 -24.17
N PHE A 433 6.53 -4.36 -24.91
CA PHE A 433 7.69 -5.12 -24.42
C PHE A 433 9.01 -4.69 -25.05
N SER A 434 8.98 -3.95 -26.16
CA SER A 434 10.20 -3.59 -26.88
C SER A 434 11.02 -2.52 -26.18
N ARG A 435 12.27 -2.86 -25.84
CA ARG A 435 13.38 -1.91 -25.97
C ARG A 435 13.64 -1.72 -27.47
N GLY A 436 13.69 -0.47 -27.94
CA GLY A 436 14.32 -0.06 -29.20
C GLY A 436 14.36 -1.09 -30.32
N ALA A 437 13.25 -1.27 -31.04
CA ALA A 437 13.21 -2.09 -32.25
C ALA A 437 13.84 -1.39 -33.47
N THR A 438 14.56 -0.27 -33.32
CA THR A 438 15.18 0.43 -34.44
C THR A 438 16.51 -0.18 -34.91
N ARG A 439 17.13 -1.11 -34.16
CA ARG A 439 18.44 -1.68 -34.57
C ARG A 439 18.36 -2.97 -35.38
N ARG A 440 17.38 -3.85 -35.16
CA ARG A 440 17.32 -5.16 -35.86
C ARG A 440 16.69 -5.10 -37.26
N PHE A 441 15.74 -4.19 -37.49
CA PHE A 441 15.19 -3.95 -38.84
C PHE A 441 16.18 -3.17 -39.72
N ALA A 442 16.90 -2.21 -39.15
CA ALA A 442 17.94 -1.47 -39.87
C ALA A 442 19.08 -2.38 -40.33
N THR A 443 19.55 -3.34 -39.52
CA THR A 443 20.60 -4.27 -39.96
C THR A 443 20.11 -5.21 -41.06
N ARG A 444 18.87 -5.72 -41.00
CA ARG A 444 18.32 -6.57 -42.07
C ARG A 444 18.09 -5.81 -43.38
N ALA A 445 17.59 -4.58 -43.30
CA ALA A 445 17.44 -3.70 -44.47
C ALA A 445 18.80 -3.28 -45.06
N LEU A 446 19.80 -3.00 -44.22
CA LEU A 446 21.16 -2.63 -44.67
C LEU A 446 21.93 -3.84 -45.23
N THR A 447 21.71 -5.04 -44.70
CA THR A 447 22.27 -6.29 -45.25
C THR A 447 21.60 -6.67 -46.56
N ALA A 448 20.28 -6.48 -46.69
CA ALA A 448 19.55 -6.68 -47.95
C ALA A 448 19.96 -5.65 -49.02
N PHE A 449 20.15 -4.39 -48.64
CA PHE A 449 20.64 -3.32 -49.53
C PHE A 449 22.08 -3.59 -49.99
N LYS A 450 22.98 -3.99 -49.08
CA LYS A 450 24.37 -4.37 -49.44
C LYS A 450 24.48 -5.66 -50.27
N ALA A 451 23.50 -6.56 -50.17
CA ALA A 451 23.42 -7.75 -51.01
C ALA A 451 22.91 -7.41 -52.42
N ALA A 452 21.91 -6.52 -52.54
CA ALA A 452 21.38 -6.05 -53.81
C ALA A 452 22.42 -5.21 -54.60
N THR A 453 23.27 -4.44 -53.92
CA THR A 453 24.32 -3.64 -54.60
C THR A 453 25.60 -4.42 -54.94
N ARG A 454 25.66 -5.73 -54.63
CA ARG A 454 26.81 -6.60 -54.95
C ARG A 454 26.56 -7.54 -56.13
N HIS A 455 25.35 -7.59 -56.66
CA HIS A 455 25.01 -8.34 -57.86
C HIS A 455 24.33 -7.40 -58.85
N ASP A 456 25.12 -6.52 -59.47
CA ASP A 456 24.82 -5.93 -60.79
C ASP A 456 25.99 -5.04 -61.27
N ILE A 457 27.20 -5.61 -61.29
CA ILE A 457 28.31 -5.04 -62.08
C ILE A 457 28.78 -6.15 -63.01
N HIS A 458 27.96 -6.48 -64.01
CA HIS A 458 28.37 -6.97 -65.32
C HIS A 458 27.13 -7.15 -66.19
N ALA A 459 26.87 -6.18 -67.08
CA ALA A 459 26.52 -6.40 -68.49
C ALA A 459 25.82 -5.18 -69.12
N THR A 460 26.45 -4.69 -70.19
CA THR A 460 25.85 -4.16 -71.42
C THR A 460 25.25 -2.75 -71.47
N SER A 461 25.37 -2.21 -72.68
CA SER A 461 25.54 -0.83 -73.10
C SER A 461 24.37 -0.33 -73.96
N ALA A 462 24.01 0.96 -73.76
CA ALA A 462 23.30 1.89 -74.67
C ALA A 462 21.78 1.70 -74.96
N PRO A 463 21.06 2.70 -75.51
CA PRO A 463 20.93 4.10 -75.04
C PRO A 463 19.45 4.52 -74.84
N ALA A 464 19.20 5.63 -74.12
CA ALA A 464 17.89 6.24 -73.91
C ALA A 464 17.53 7.26 -75.01
N PRO A 465 16.23 7.52 -75.29
CA PRO A 465 15.79 8.77 -75.90
C PRO A 465 15.19 9.75 -74.88
N ALA A 466 15.36 11.02 -75.18
CA ALA A 466 15.15 12.20 -74.33
C ALA A 466 13.69 12.70 -74.25
N GLY A 467 13.40 13.44 -73.17
CA GLY A 467 12.23 14.32 -73.00
C GLY A 467 12.36 15.18 -71.73
N PRO A 468 11.89 16.44 -71.70
CA PRO A 468 12.62 17.55 -71.08
C PRO A 468 12.29 17.83 -69.60
N LEU A 469 13.32 18.34 -68.91
CA LEU A 469 13.29 18.95 -67.58
C LEU A 469 12.68 20.35 -67.60
N ALA A 470 12.01 20.71 -66.50
CA ALA A 470 11.73 22.07 -66.08
C ALA A 470 12.44 22.36 -64.72
N ASP A 471 12.90 23.61 -64.62
CA ASP A 471 13.77 24.30 -63.64
C ASP A 471 13.55 24.06 -62.13
N THR A 472 14.60 23.72 -61.35
CA THR A 472 15.46 24.55 -60.42
C THR A 472 14.71 25.20 -59.23
N ALA A 473 15.17 25.21 -57.97
CA ALA A 473 16.52 25.33 -57.42
C ALA A 473 16.63 24.89 -55.93
N ASP A 474 17.88 24.77 -55.46
CA ASP A 474 18.38 24.68 -54.07
C ASP A 474 18.33 23.35 -53.30
N LEU A 475 19.19 22.41 -53.71
CA LEU A 475 19.85 21.45 -52.81
C LEU A 475 21.34 21.29 -53.23
N PRO A 476 22.30 21.20 -52.29
CA PRO A 476 23.70 20.96 -52.62
C PRO A 476 23.89 19.56 -53.25
N PRO A 477 24.93 19.35 -54.07
CA PRO A 477 25.08 18.13 -54.85
C PRO A 477 25.20 16.89 -53.93
N ARG A 478 24.43 15.85 -54.26
CA ARG A 478 24.31 14.58 -53.51
C ARG A 478 25.64 13.84 -53.27
N GLU A 479 26.74 14.26 -53.88
CA GLU A 479 28.06 13.66 -53.69
C GLU A 479 28.81 14.25 -52.48
N GLU A 480 28.53 15.48 -52.03
CA GLU A 480 29.20 16.06 -50.85
C GLU A 480 28.61 15.56 -49.53
N CYS A 481 27.30 15.28 -49.46
CA CYS A 481 26.68 14.71 -48.26
C CYS A 481 27.19 13.30 -47.93
N HIS A 482 27.54 12.49 -48.93
CA HIS A 482 28.05 11.14 -48.68
C HIS A 482 29.48 11.13 -48.12
N VAL A 483 30.34 12.06 -48.55
CA VAL A 483 31.72 12.17 -48.05
C VAL A 483 31.74 12.70 -46.61
N VAL A 484 30.92 13.70 -46.28
CA VAL A 484 30.84 14.26 -44.92
C VAL A 484 30.27 13.23 -43.92
N THR A 485 29.26 12.45 -44.34
CA THR A 485 28.65 11.45 -43.45
C THR A 485 29.60 10.27 -43.21
N GLN A 486 30.37 9.85 -44.22
CA GLN A 486 31.34 8.77 -44.06
C GLN A 486 32.54 9.22 -43.21
N GLN A 487 33.06 10.43 -43.41
CA GLN A 487 34.14 10.98 -42.58
C GLN A 487 33.74 11.17 -41.11
N MET A 488 32.48 11.53 -40.82
CA MET A 488 31.98 11.60 -39.44
C MET A 488 31.84 10.22 -38.81
N ILE A 489 31.39 9.21 -39.58
CA ILE A 489 31.30 7.82 -39.10
C ILE A 489 32.70 7.26 -38.83
N ASP A 490 33.66 7.51 -39.70
CA ASP A 490 35.02 7.00 -39.56
C ASP A 490 35.72 7.67 -38.34
N ARG A 491 35.51 8.97 -38.10
CA ARG A 491 35.96 9.65 -36.86
C ARG A 491 35.35 9.07 -35.59
N LEU A 492 34.05 8.77 -35.60
CA LEU A 492 33.37 8.17 -34.45
C LEU A 492 33.88 6.75 -34.15
N VAL A 493 34.26 5.99 -35.19
CA VAL A 493 34.86 4.66 -35.04
C VAL A 493 36.30 4.76 -34.52
N GLU A 494 37.09 5.74 -35.00
CA GLU A 494 38.45 6.00 -34.50
C GLU A 494 38.45 6.44 -33.02
N GLU A 495 37.51 7.31 -32.62
CA GLU A 495 37.35 7.73 -31.22
C GLU A 495 36.94 6.57 -30.30
N GLU A 496 36.06 5.67 -30.75
CA GLU A 496 35.67 4.48 -29.98
C GLU A 496 36.82 3.47 -29.85
N GLN A 497 37.63 3.31 -30.92
CA GLN A 497 38.81 2.45 -30.91
C GLN A 497 39.92 3.00 -29.99
N ALA A 498 40.14 4.32 -29.98
CA ALA A 498 41.09 4.97 -29.06
C ALA A 498 40.68 4.83 -27.59
N LEU A 499 39.38 4.90 -27.29
CA LEU A 499 38.82 4.68 -25.95
C LEU A 499 38.94 3.21 -25.49
N LEU A 500 38.80 2.25 -26.41
CA LEU A 500 39.00 0.83 -26.13
C LEU A 500 40.48 0.48 -25.91
N LEU A 501 41.40 1.07 -26.68
CA LEU A 501 42.84 0.89 -26.50
C LEU A 501 43.35 1.47 -25.18
N THR A 502 42.85 2.64 -24.77
CA THR A 502 43.20 3.27 -23.48
C THR A 502 42.71 2.44 -22.27
N ARG A 503 41.60 1.71 -22.42
CA ARG A 503 41.10 0.76 -21.41
C ARG A 503 41.85 -0.58 -21.41
N ALA A 504 42.40 -1.01 -22.53
CA ALA A 504 43.16 -2.25 -22.65
C ALA A 504 44.57 -2.12 -22.03
N THR A 505 45.23 -0.95 -22.12
CA THR A 505 46.52 -0.70 -21.46
C THR A 505 46.44 -0.47 -19.96
N ALA A 506 45.25 -0.19 -19.40
CA ALA A 506 45.02 -0.10 -17.96
C ALA A 506 44.86 -1.48 -17.27
N LEU A 507 44.85 -2.58 -18.03
CA LEU A 507 44.64 -3.95 -17.54
C LEU A 507 45.69 -4.93 -18.08
N ALA A 508 46.98 -4.58 -17.94
CA ALA A 508 48.08 -5.55 -18.05
C ALA A 508 48.62 -5.91 -16.65
N PRO A 509 48.87 -7.20 -16.35
CA PRO A 509 49.10 -7.68 -14.99
C PRO A 509 50.56 -7.46 -14.53
N VAL A 510 50.75 -6.79 -13.39
CA VAL A 510 51.99 -6.87 -12.62
C VAL A 510 51.91 -8.16 -11.80
N GLY A 511 52.81 -9.11 -12.09
CA GLY A 511 52.86 -10.39 -11.40
C GLY A 511 53.21 -10.25 -9.92
N GLN A 512 52.50 -11.00 -9.08
CA GLN A 512 52.97 -11.48 -7.79
C GLN A 512 52.17 -12.73 -7.40
N THR A 513 52.90 -13.78 -7.04
CA THR A 513 52.47 -15.10 -6.58
C THR A 513 51.55 -15.00 -5.35
N PRO A 514 50.49 -15.83 -5.20
CA PRO A 514 49.64 -15.79 -4.02
C PRO A 514 50.31 -16.45 -2.80
N PRO A 515 50.18 -15.91 -1.57
CA PRO A 515 50.62 -16.61 -0.36
C PRO A 515 49.63 -17.73 -0.01
N SER A 516 50.18 -18.85 0.44
CA SER A 516 49.46 -20.00 0.98
C SER A 516 48.63 -19.63 2.22
N TRP A 517 47.36 -20.02 2.23
CA TRP A 517 46.51 -20.00 3.42
C TRP A 517 46.89 -21.14 4.38
N LYS A 518 47.92 -20.91 5.19
CA LYS A 518 48.15 -21.58 6.47
C LYS A 518 48.68 -20.53 7.42
N ASP A 519 47.80 -19.99 8.26
CA ASP A 519 48.04 -19.61 9.66
C ASP A 519 46.91 -18.69 10.14
N GLY A 520 45.99 -19.27 10.91
CA GLY A 520 44.97 -18.52 11.66
C GLY A 520 45.58 -17.82 12.88
N PRO A 521 45.00 -16.70 13.34
CA PRO A 521 45.55 -15.94 14.46
C PRO A 521 45.40 -16.71 15.79
N ARG A 522 46.54 -16.89 16.47
CA ARG A 522 46.66 -17.42 17.83
C ARG A 522 46.01 -16.46 18.82
N VAL A 523 44.94 -16.89 19.48
CA VAL A 523 44.43 -16.27 20.70
C VAL A 523 45.20 -16.87 21.89
N SER A 524 46.09 -16.08 22.48
CA SER A 524 46.78 -16.38 23.74
C SER A 524 45.89 -16.00 24.92
N GLY A 525 45.55 -16.98 25.77
CA GLY A 525 44.91 -16.72 27.07
C GLY A 525 44.18 -17.94 27.62
N ARG A 526 44.90 -18.91 28.19
CA ARG A 526 44.34 -19.87 29.16
C ARG A 526 44.52 -19.30 30.57
N PRO A 527 43.65 -19.70 31.50
CA PRO A 527 44.15 -20.61 32.54
C PRO A 527 43.49 -21.99 32.46
N ARG A 528 44.31 -23.04 32.55
CA ARG A 528 43.93 -24.37 33.06
C ARG A 528 43.55 -24.15 34.53
N GLY A 529 42.50 -24.69 35.14
CA GLY A 529 41.93 -26.04 35.02
C GLY A 529 42.03 -26.67 36.41
N GLN A 530 40.92 -27.18 36.96
CA GLN A 530 40.80 -28.33 37.88
C GLN A 530 39.42 -28.33 38.54
N ALA A 531 38.56 -29.28 38.16
CA ALA A 531 37.67 -29.96 39.11
C ALA A 531 38.57 -30.87 40.00
N PRO A 532 38.20 -31.33 41.22
CA PRO A 532 36.83 -31.65 41.68
C PRO A 532 36.50 -31.33 43.17
N ARG A 533 35.20 -31.22 43.48
CA ARG A 533 34.47 -31.95 44.56
C ARG A 533 33.01 -31.54 44.57
#